data_AF-A0A817DGM2-F1
#
_entry.id   AF-A0A817DGM2-F1
#
_cell.length_a   1.000
_cell.length_b   1.000
_cell.length_c   1.000
_cell.angle_alpha   90.00
_cell.angle_beta   90.00
_cell.angle_gamma   90.00
#
_symmetry.space_group_name_H-M   'P 1'
#
loop_
_entity.id
_entity.type
_entity.pdbx_description
1 polymer ?
#
loop_
_entity_poly.entity_id
_entity_poly.type
_entity_poly.pdbx_seq_one_letter_code
_entity_poly.pdbx_strand_id
1 'polypeptide(L)'
;MSTPVNFIPTNLRLLLKLTNLTSLNLSSTDIKNPCIDIIIDSLQNLDTFDLSSCRSIKLFNSLLKLSSKLKWLNLYNCCFHMQQNPTIYHILYQLKYLEYLDISNDNIFNDNNNNNNNTNSIIDNDNDLNKFLRQDNCLPRLKHFDISGQKTISSISLYHFLLNHKNLQFLGLFLTNEKYSPCVFDKNDLCYSKYRHYTYDLQHIQTITLTENDLILYEPYLIESLKRYRDRSGFVQKILYYIFFLTRSFRSKQPNLLIELILHVISIHSNLQTVQMASTACIYNLTRTPMTERIHVKYLAQIVQATMNVMATFPNQQQLQKNCLLTLCSDRILHEPHFNFYLLATLVMHNLLHYTDLAIIQPGVAILSLLTTRLTIDECTQLGSVINLKRLLQLIEQQIDRLQTMQINQNQQAHNVQTQQTLSDIDLTLNHNQQLTSDDTLRFCLSLLWNLTDENAIVCENFIQSMGLQLFQRLLNLFSTDTIVLTKIVGLLSNIAEVSHLKIYLYSIDIIPLMQKYITEAILDVAFSAVGILAHLLYEQTDDEINLELCRQMRKTIVSWQNPHTNMVTYR
;
A
#
# COMPACT_ATOMS: atom_id res chain seq x y z
N MET A 1 -18.15 -55.52 17.82
CA MET A 1 -18.82 -54.83 16.70
C MET A 1 -19.35 -53.50 17.21
N SER A 2 -18.57 -52.43 17.05
CA SER A 2 -18.99 -51.06 17.39
C SER A 2 -19.79 -50.49 16.22
N THR A 3 -21.00 -49.99 16.48
CA THR A 3 -21.86 -49.34 15.49
C THR A 3 -21.12 -48.19 14.77
N PRO A 4 -21.22 -48.07 13.43
CA PRO A 4 -20.46 -47.08 12.63
C PRO A 4 -20.75 -45.61 12.99
N VAL A 5 -21.80 -45.37 13.78
CA VAL A 5 -22.24 -44.05 14.24
C VAL A 5 -21.24 -43.38 15.20
N ASN A 6 -20.38 -44.14 15.90
CA ASN A 6 -19.44 -43.59 16.90
C ASN A 6 -18.21 -42.86 16.33
N PHE A 7 -18.00 -42.87 15.02
CA PHE A 7 -16.90 -42.14 14.36
C PHE A 7 -17.27 -40.73 13.89
N ILE A 8 -18.55 -40.35 14.00
CA ILE A 8 -19.05 -39.07 13.50
C ILE A 8 -19.08 -38.07 14.66
N PRO A 9 -18.40 -36.91 14.54
CA PRO A 9 -18.54 -35.81 15.48
C PRO A 9 -20.01 -35.50 15.76
N THR A 10 -20.38 -35.26 17.01
CA THR A 10 -21.78 -35.07 17.44
C THR A 10 -22.51 -34.03 16.59
N ASN A 11 -21.81 -32.96 16.20
CA ASN A 11 -22.33 -31.87 15.39
C ASN A 11 -22.76 -32.33 13.97
N LEU A 12 -22.03 -33.29 13.39
CA LEU A 12 -22.34 -33.86 12.07
C LEU A 12 -23.55 -34.80 12.11
N ARG A 13 -23.85 -35.45 13.25
CA ARG A 13 -25.03 -36.34 13.36
C ARG A 13 -26.35 -35.60 13.17
N LEU A 14 -26.42 -34.34 13.60
CA LEU A 14 -27.61 -33.50 13.40
C LEU A 14 -27.79 -33.14 11.93
N LEU A 15 -26.69 -32.89 11.22
CA LEU A 15 -26.69 -32.56 9.80
C LEU A 15 -27.28 -33.69 8.94
N LEU A 16 -27.06 -34.95 9.31
CA LEU A 16 -27.61 -36.12 8.60
C LEU A 16 -29.15 -36.18 8.61
N LYS A 17 -29.81 -35.45 9.52
CA LYS A 17 -31.29 -35.36 9.55
C LYS A 17 -31.85 -34.46 8.43
N LEU A 18 -31.01 -33.63 7.81
CA LEU A 18 -31.42 -32.68 6.78
C LEU A 18 -31.40 -33.35 5.39
N THR A 19 -32.20 -34.39 5.17
CA THR A 19 -32.14 -35.25 3.96
C THR A 19 -32.44 -34.52 2.65
N ASN A 20 -33.06 -33.33 2.71
CA ASN A 20 -33.35 -32.48 1.56
C ASN A 20 -32.28 -31.41 1.30
N LEU A 21 -31.16 -31.45 2.04
CA LEU A 21 -30.05 -30.52 1.85
C LEU A 21 -29.47 -30.68 0.44
N THR A 22 -29.35 -29.58 -0.29
CA THR A 22 -28.78 -29.53 -1.64
C THR A 22 -27.36 -28.98 -1.67
N SER A 23 -27.00 -28.13 -0.69
CA SER A 23 -25.68 -27.52 -0.60
C SER A 23 -25.03 -27.82 0.75
N LEU A 24 -23.80 -28.30 0.70
CA LEU A 24 -22.99 -28.58 1.88
C LEU A 24 -21.58 -28.05 1.70
N ASN A 25 -21.12 -27.26 2.68
CA ASN A 25 -19.76 -26.76 2.73
C ASN A 25 -19.05 -27.33 3.97
N LEU A 26 -17.99 -28.09 3.73
CA LEU A 26 -17.13 -28.67 4.75
C LEU A 26 -15.68 -28.16 4.62
N SER A 27 -15.46 -27.06 3.92
CA SER A 27 -14.12 -26.56 3.62
C SER A 27 -13.32 -26.27 4.90
N SER A 28 -12.00 -26.45 4.79
CA SER A 28 -11.04 -26.23 5.89
C SER A 28 -11.35 -27.02 7.17
N THR A 29 -11.99 -28.19 7.05
CA THR A 29 -12.21 -29.11 8.19
C THR A 29 -11.27 -30.31 8.15
N ASP A 30 -11.04 -30.94 9.31
CA ASP A 30 -10.29 -32.21 9.42
C ASP A 30 -11.18 -33.44 9.17
N ILE A 31 -12.14 -33.33 8.26
CA ILE A 31 -13.06 -34.43 7.97
C ILE A 31 -12.32 -35.59 7.28
N LYS A 32 -12.64 -36.81 7.70
CA LYS A 32 -12.02 -38.05 7.19
C LYS A 32 -12.97 -38.80 6.26
N ASN A 33 -12.41 -39.64 5.39
CA ASN A 33 -13.16 -40.44 4.42
C ASN A 33 -14.41 -41.16 4.97
N PRO A 34 -14.36 -41.88 6.11
CA PRO A 34 -15.54 -42.56 6.63
C PRO A 34 -16.71 -41.61 6.96
N CYS A 35 -16.42 -40.37 7.37
CA CYS A 35 -17.47 -39.39 7.63
C CYS A 35 -18.11 -38.91 6.32
N ILE A 36 -17.31 -38.70 5.27
CA ILE A 36 -17.80 -38.32 3.94
C ILE A 36 -18.73 -39.40 3.38
N ASP A 37 -18.35 -40.66 3.50
CA ASP A 37 -19.17 -41.77 3.02
C ASP A 37 -20.55 -41.79 3.70
N ILE A 38 -20.61 -41.61 5.02
CA ILE A 38 -21.86 -41.57 5.79
C ILE A 38 -22.71 -40.33 5.43
N ILE A 39 -22.07 -39.18 5.24
CA ILE A 39 -22.75 -37.94 4.82
C ILE A 39 -23.41 -38.15 3.47
N ILE A 40 -22.68 -38.66 2.47
CA ILE A 40 -23.21 -38.87 1.12
C ILE A 40 -24.31 -39.93 1.12
N ASP A 41 -24.19 -40.97 1.95
CA ASP A 41 -25.23 -41.99 2.10
C ASP A 41 -26.55 -41.42 2.62
N SER A 42 -26.46 -40.43 3.51
CA SER A 42 -27.64 -39.80 4.13
C SER A 42 -28.19 -38.63 3.30
N LEU A 43 -27.33 -37.87 2.63
CA LEU A 43 -27.64 -36.62 1.95
C LEU A 43 -27.53 -36.78 0.42
N GLN A 44 -28.37 -37.63 -0.14
CA GLN A 44 -28.33 -37.97 -1.57
C GLN A 44 -28.90 -36.89 -2.50
N ASN A 45 -29.33 -35.74 -1.95
CA ASN A 45 -29.88 -34.60 -2.72
C ASN A 45 -28.86 -33.48 -2.94
N LEU A 46 -27.62 -33.67 -2.50
CA LEU A 46 -26.56 -32.69 -2.71
C LEU A 46 -26.30 -32.47 -4.21
N ASP A 47 -26.42 -31.21 -4.63
CA ASP A 47 -25.98 -30.72 -5.93
C ASP A 47 -24.73 -29.82 -5.82
N THR A 48 -24.43 -29.33 -4.62
CA THR A 48 -23.30 -28.45 -4.32
C THR A 48 -22.51 -28.99 -3.15
N PHE A 49 -21.23 -29.27 -3.37
CA PHE A 49 -20.36 -29.84 -2.33
C PHE A 49 -18.98 -29.18 -2.30
N ASP A 50 -18.67 -28.51 -1.19
CA ASP A 50 -17.36 -27.90 -0.95
C ASP A 50 -16.55 -28.73 0.04
N LEU A 51 -15.42 -29.27 -0.43
CA LEU A 51 -14.43 -30.00 0.34
C LEU A 51 -13.07 -29.29 0.33
N SER A 52 -13.01 -28.03 -0.10
CA SER A 52 -11.76 -27.32 -0.27
C SER A 52 -10.93 -27.27 1.02
N SER A 53 -9.62 -27.43 0.89
CA SER A 53 -8.65 -27.52 1.99
C SER A 53 -8.89 -28.66 3.00
N CYS A 54 -9.72 -29.67 2.68
CA CYS A 54 -9.84 -30.89 3.49
C CYS A 54 -8.70 -31.86 3.17
N ARG A 55 -7.52 -31.63 3.75
CA ARG A 55 -6.28 -32.38 3.44
C ARG A 55 -6.27 -33.84 3.92
N SER A 56 -7.15 -34.18 4.87
CA SER A 56 -7.27 -35.53 5.42
C SER A 56 -8.06 -36.50 4.53
N ILE A 57 -8.75 -35.99 3.50
CA ILE A 57 -9.49 -36.81 2.54
C ILE A 57 -8.51 -37.35 1.49
N LYS A 58 -8.51 -38.67 1.30
CA LYS A 58 -7.64 -39.38 0.36
C LYS A 58 -8.41 -40.05 -0.78
N LEU A 59 -9.67 -40.38 -0.54
CA LEU A 59 -10.55 -41.10 -1.48
C LEU A 59 -11.82 -40.31 -1.75
N PHE A 60 -12.45 -40.55 -2.90
CA PHE A 60 -13.66 -39.83 -3.30
C PHE A 60 -14.74 -40.74 -3.89
N ASN A 61 -14.60 -42.06 -3.72
CA ASN A 61 -15.47 -43.07 -4.34
C ASN A 61 -16.96 -42.83 -4.08
N SER A 62 -17.30 -42.35 -2.87
CA SER A 62 -18.67 -42.05 -2.48
C SER A 62 -19.30 -40.95 -3.33
N LEU A 63 -18.54 -40.05 -3.96
CA LEU A 63 -19.07 -39.03 -4.88
C LEU A 63 -19.84 -39.64 -6.06
N LEU A 64 -19.55 -40.89 -6.45
CA LEU A 64 -20.28 -41.59 -7.52
C LEU A 64 -21.77 -41.73 -7.19
N LYS A 65 -22.14 -41.80 -5.90
CA LYS A 65 -23.54 -41.83 -5.46
C LYS A 65 -24.30 -40.53 -5.77
N LEU A 66 -23.58 -39.43 -5.98
CA LEU A 66 -24.12 -38.12 -6.35
C LEU A 66 -23.99 -37.82 -7.86
N SER A 67 -23.51 -38.78 -8.67
CA SER A 67 -23.16 -38.56 -10.09
C SER A 67 -24.29 -37.99 -10.97
N SER A 68 -25.56 -38.28 -10.63
CA SER A 68 -26.73 -37.79 -11.36
C SER A 68 -27.24 -36.42 -10.91
N LYS A 69 -26.72 -35.86 -9.81
CA LYS A 69 -27.23 -34.62 -9.19
C LYS A 69 -26.16 -33.56 -8.96
N LEU A 70 -24.91 -33.96 -8.71
CA LEU A 70 -23.83 -33.05 -8.37
C LEU A 70 -23.52 -32.11 -9.55
N LYS A 71 -23.70 -30.81 -9.32
CA LYS A 71 -23.44 -29.73 -10.28
C LYS A 71 -22.23 -28.89 -9.91
N TRP A 72 -21.92 -28.78 -8.62
CA TRP A 72 -20.85 -27.93 -8.14
C TRP A 72 -19.98 -28.71 -7.15
N LEU A 73 -18.69 -28.84 -7.46
CA LEU A 73 -17.72 -29.57 -6.64
C LEU A 73 -16.44 -28.76 -6.50
N ASN A 74 -16.07 -28.44 -5.27
CA ASN A 74 -14.83 -27.74 -4.95
C ASN A 74 -13.89 -28.65 -4.16
N LEU A 75 -12.77 -28.99 -4.76
CA LEU A 75 -11.68 -29.82 -4.23
C LEU A 75 -10.37 -29.03 -4.16
N TYR A 76 -10.43 -27.69 -4.17
CA TYR A 76 -9.26 -26.82 -4.04
C TYR A 76 -8.40 -27.27 -2.85
N ASN A 77 -7.09 -27.44 -3.06
CA ASN A 77 -6.11 -27.78 -2.01
C ASN A 77 -6.40 -29.10 -1.27
N CYS A 78 -7.13 -30.04 -1.90
CA CYS A 78 -7.25 -31.42 -1.44
C CYS A 78 -6.04 -32.28 -1.86
N CYS A 79 -5.73 -33.33 -1.11
CA CYS A 79 -4.63 -34.24 -1.41
C CYS A 79 -5.12 -35.46 -2.22
N PHE A 80 -4.57 -35.65 -3.42
CA PHE A 80 -4.87 -36.82 -4.25
C PHE A 80 -3.81 -37.91 -4.03
N HIS A 81 -4.18 -39.06 -3.48
CA HIS A 81 -3.28 -40.22 -3.42
C HIS A 81 -3.59 -41.18 -4.59
N MET A 82 -2.59 -41.41 -5.45
CA MET A 82 -2.73 -42.26 -6.65
C MET A 82 -2.81 -43.77 -6.36
N GLN A 83 -2.57 -44.20 -5.12
CA GLN A 83 -2.37 -45.63 -4.80
C GLN A 83 -3.64 -46.44 -4.53
N GLN A 84 -4.84 -45.88 -4.70
CA GLN A 84 -6.09 -46.60 -4.45
C GLN A 84 -7.03 -46.44 -5.65
N ASN A 85 -7.33 -47.56 -6.32
CA ASN A 85 -8.29 -47.61 -7.42
C ASN A 85 -9.72 -47.47 -6.89
N PRO A 86 -10.60 -46.67 -7.54
CA PRO A 86 -10.38 -45.82 -8.71
C PRO A 86 -9.71 -44.46 -8.41
N THR A 87 -8.99 -43.91 -9.40
CA THR A 87 -8.42 -42.55 -9.32
C THR A 87 -9.51 -41.47 -9.27
N ILE A 88 -9.19 -40.28 -8.74
CA ILE A 88 -10.12 -39.15 -8.74
C ILE A 88 -10.64 -38.83 -10.15
N TYR A 89 -9.79 -38.91 -11.17
CA TYR A 89 -10.18 -38.61 -12.54
C TYR A 89 -11.18 -39.63 -13.11
N HIS A 90 -11.08 -40.90 -12.72
CA HIS A 90 -12.10 -41.89 -13.05
C HIS A 90 -13.46 -41.53 -12.43
N ILE A 91 -13.46 -41.07 -11.17
CA ILE A 91 -14.68 -40.61 -10.50
C ILE A 91 -15.24 -39.38 -11.21
N LEU A 92 -14.40 -38.37 -11.48
CA LEU A 92 -14.80 -37.14 -12.18
C LEU A 92 -15.36 -37.44 -13.56
N TYR A 93 -14.83 -38.43 -14.29
CA TYR A 93 -15.37 -38.84 -15.59
C TYR A 93 -16.85 -39.27 -15.52
N GLN A 94 -17.29 -39.85 -14.39
CA GLN A 94 -18.67 -40.29 -14.18
C GLN A 94 -19.62 -39.14 -13.78
N LEU A 95 -19.10 -38.01 -13.32
CA LEU A 95 -19.91 -36.85 -12.88
C LEU A 95 -20.39 -36.01 -14.09
N LYS A 96 -21.26 -36.58 -14.93
CA LYS A 96 -21.67 -35.96 -16.20
C LYS A 96 -22.50 -34.69 -16.06
N TYR A 97 -23.07 -34.42 -14.88
CA TYR A 97 -23.91 -33.26 -14.60
C TYR A 97 -23.14 -32.07 -14.03
N LEU A 98 -21.84 -32.22 -13.80
CA LEU A 98 -21.02 -31.19 -13.17
C LEU A 98 -20.89 -29.95 -14.07
N GLU A 99 -21.20 -28.79 -13.49
CA GLU A 99 -21.11 -27.46 -14.11
C GLU A 99 -19.94 -26.65 -13.55
N TYR A 100 -19.48 -26.96 -12.33
CA TYR A 100 -18.34 -26.32 -11.67
C TYR A 100 -17.43 -27.37 -11.05
N LEU A 101 -16.15 -27.28 -11.36
CA LEU A 101 -15.10 -28.09 -10.76
C LEU A 101 -13.89 -27.21 -10.42
N ASP A 102 -13.44 -27.28 -9.18
CA ASP A 102 -12.16 -26.72 -8.76
C ASP A 102 -11.29 -27.85 -8.22
N ILE A 103 -10.14 -28.10 -8.87
CA ILE A 103 -9.09 -29.04 -8.43
C ILE A 103 -7.73 -28.32 -8.35
N SER A 104 -7.76 -26.98 -8.20
CA SER A 104 -6.58 -26.13 -8.09
C SER A 104 -5.85 -26.35 -6.77
N ASN A 105 -4.58 -25.94 -6.70
CA ASN A 105 -3.73 -26.22 -5.56
C ASN A 105 -2.67 -25.11 -5.32
N ASP A 106 -2.37 -24.84 -4.06
CA ASP A 106 -1.38 -23.85 -3.59
C ASP A 106 0.04 -24.43 -3.43
N ASN A 107 0.28 -25.71 -3.77
CA ASN A 107 1.48 -26.49 -3.45
C ASN A 107 2.86 -25.86 -3.78
N ILE A 108 2.92 -24.77 -4.53
CA ILE A 108 4.16 -24.00 -4.77
C ILE A 108 4.75 -23.43 -3.48
N PHE A 109 3.95 -23.19 -2.43
CA PHE A 109 4.43 -22.59 -1.18
C PHE A 109 4.85 -23.59 -0.10
N ASN A 110 4.49 -24.87 -0.22
CA ASN A 110 4.83 -25.89 0.78
C ASN A 110 6.14 -26.63 0.47
N ASP A 111 6.57 -26.69 -0.79
CA ASP A 111 7.79 -27.42 -1.19
C ASP A 111 9.08 -26.76 -0.66
N ASN A 112 9.07 -25.45 -0.36
CA ASN A 112 10.25 -24.73 0.14
C ASN A 112 10.70 -25.15 1.56
N ASN A 113 9.84 -25.86 2.33
CA ASN A 113 10.20 -26.37 3.66
C ASN A 113 10.65 -27.84 3.64
N ASN A 114 10.55 -28.53 2.51
CA ASN A 114 11.04 -29.89 2.36
C ASN A 114 12.24 -29.89 1.42
N ASN A 115 13.40 -29.46 1.94
CA ASN A 115 14.73 -29.70 1.38
C ASN A 115 15.12 -31.20 1.40
N ASN A 116 14.19 -32.09 1.06
CA ASN A 116 14.53 -33.45 0.66
C ASN A 116 14.58 -33.47 -0.86
N ASN A 117 15.72 -32.97 -1.36
CA ASN A 117 16.29 -33.39 -2.63
C ASN A 117 16.34 -34.92 -2.65
N ASN A 118 15.33 -35.57 -3.20
CA ASN A 118 15.38 -36.90 -3.81
C ASN A 118 13.98 -37.32 -4.27
N THR A 119 13.57 -36.83 -5.43
CA THR A 119 13.21 -37.70 -6.55
C THR A 119 13.39 -36.92 -7.84
N ASN A 120 14.45 -37.23 -8.57
CA ASN A 120 14.44 -37.19 -10.03
C ASN A 120 13.37 -38.17 -10.53
N SER A 121 12.08 -37.88 -10.30
CA SER A 121 11.02 -38.56 -11.02
C SER A 121 10.99 -37.95 -12.40
N ILE A 122 11.59 -38.68 -13.34
CA ILE A 122 11.31 -38.66 -14.77
C ILE A 122 9.96 -37.97 -15.03
N ILE A 123 9.99 -36.91 -15.83
CA ILE A 123 8.82 -36.15 -16.25
C ILE A 123 7.83 -37.14 -16.87
N ASP A 124 6.86 -37.59 -16.08
CA ASP A 124 5.74 -38.38 -16.57
C ASP A 124 4.79 -37.40 -17.24
N ASN A 125 5.11 -37.08 -18.50
CA ASN A 125 4.31 -36.21 -19.37
C ASN A 125 2.85 -36.70 -19.51
N ASP A 126 2.56 -37.91 -19.05
CA ASP A 126 1.27 -38.58 -19.08
C ASP A 126 0.62 -38.75 -17.70
N ASN A 127 0.75 -37.73 -16.86
CA ASN A 127 -0.04 -37.59 -15.62
C ASN A 127 -1.54 -37.84 -15.91
N ASP A 128 -2.24 -38.51 -15.00
CA ASP A 128 -3.66 -38.87 -15.13
C ASP A 128 -4.57 -37.67 -15.45
N LEU A 129 -4.20 -36.47 -15.01
CA LEU A 129 -4.87 -35.23 -15.40
C LEU A 129 -4.84 -35.02 -16.92
N ASN A 130 -3.68 -35.15 -17.56
CA ASN A 130 -3.55 -34.98 -19.01
C ASN A 130 -4.36 -36.05 -19.77
N LYS A 131 -4.35 -37.29 -19.27
CA LYS A 131 -5.19 -38.36 -19.82
C LYS A 131 -6.67 -38.03 -19.71
N PHE A 132 -7.10 -37.54 -18.55
CA PHE A 132 -8.47 -37.10 -18.31
C PHE A 132 -8.90 -35.96 -19.24
N LEU A 133 -8.06 -34.94 -19.43
CA LEU A 133 -8.34 -33.81 -20.33
C LEU A 133 -8.49 -34.24 -21.80
N ARG A 134 -7.86 -35.34 -22.21
CA ARG A 134 -7.98 -35.91 -23.56
C ARG A 134 -9.15 -36.86 -23.74
N GLN A 135 -9.87 -37.23 -22.67
CA GLN A 135 -11.01 -38.13 -22.79
C GLN A 135 -12.21 -37.42 -23.42
N ASP A 136 -12.78 -38.05 -24.44
CA ASP A 136 -14.03 -37.58 -25.04
C ASP A 136 -15.20 -37.67 -24.05
N ASN A 137 -16.09 -36.68 -24.13
CA ASN A 137 -17.27 -36.58 -23.27
C ASN A 137 -16.96 -36.58 -21.75
N CYS A 138 -15.73 -36.24 -21.34
CA CYS A 138 -15.48 -35.88 -19.93
C CYS A 138 -16.24 -34.59 -19.61
N LEU A 139 -16.84 -34.50 -18.41
CA LEU A 139 -17.55 -33.32 -17.87
C LEU A 139 -18.33 -32.47 -18.91
N PRO A 140 -19.29 -33.04 -19.66
CA PRO A 140 -19.88 -32.41 -20.86
C PRO A 140 -20.69 -31.14 -20.58
N ARG A 141 -21.04 -30.87 -19.31
CA ARG A 141 -21.82 -29.69 -18.89
C ARG A 141 -20.98 -28.64 -18.17
N LEU A 142 -19.66 -28.82 -18.12
CA LEU A 142 -18.78 -27.96 -17.36
C LEU A 142 -18.79 -26.53 -17.89
N LYS A 143 -19.03 -25.57 -16.99
CA LYS A 143 -18.99 -24.13 -17.25
C LYS A 143 -17.80 -23.48 -16.57
N HIS A 144 -17.37 -24.01 -15.42
CA HIS A 144 -16.25 -23.49 -14.65
C HIS A 144 -15.28 -24.60 -14.32
N PHE A 145 -14.02 -24.39 -14.67
CA PHE A 145 -12.97 -25.34 -14.36
C PHE A 145 -11.74 -24.61 -13.82
N ASP A 146 -11.29 -24.94 -12.62
CA ASP A 146 -10.04 -24.40 -12.09
C ASP A 146 -9.02 -25.51 -11.87
N ILE A 147 -7.89 -25.38 -12.55
CA ILE A 147 -6.74 -26.29 -12.48
C ILE A 147 -5.46 -25.51 -12.16
N SER A 148 -5.59 -24.31 -11.57
CA SER A 148 -4.46 -23.46 -11.22
C SER A 148 -3.50 -24.15 -10.23
N GLY A 149 -2.20 -23.86 -10.37
CA GLY A 149 -1.11 -24.46 -9.58
C GLY A 149 -0.68 -25.87 -10.00
N GLN A 150 -1.32 -26.47 -11.01
CA GLN A 150 -0.97 -27.79 -11.54
C GLN A 150 0.21 -27.68 -12.54
N LYS A 151 1.38 -28.17 -12.14
CA LYS A 151 2.66 -28.01 -12.87
C LYS A 151 2.78 -28.88 -14.13
N THR A 152 2.00 -29.94 -14.29
CA THR A 152 2.23 -30.97 -15.32
C THR A 152 1.17 -30.99 -16.43
N ILE A 153 0.31 -29.97 -16.54
CA ILE A 153 -0.70 -29.92 -17.61
C ILE A 153 0.01 -29.61 -18.93
N SER A 154 -0.24 -30.40 -19.98
CA SER A 154 0.34 -30.16 -21.30
C SER A 154 -0.57 -29.30 -22.19
N SER A 155 0.03 -28.45 -23.02
CA SER A 155 -0.66 -27.59 -24.00
C SER A 155 -1.56 -28.38 -24.96
N ILE A 156 -1.11 -29.55 -25.42
CA ILE A 156 -1.87 -30.46 -26.30
C ILE A 156 -3.14 -30.98 -25.61
N SER A 157 -3.03 -31.39 -24.33
CA SER A 157 -4.18 -31.91 -23.60
C SER A 157 -5.21 -30.83 -23.32
N LEU A 158 -4.75 -29.62 -22.98
CA LEU A 158 -5.66 -28.49 -22.78
C LEU A 158 -6.34 -28.06 -24.08
N TYR A 159 -5.60 -28.03 -25.20
CA TYR A 159 -6.16 -27.73 -26.51
C TYR A 159 -7.29 -28.70 -26.87
N HIS A 160 -7.05 -30.01 -26.72
CA HIS A 160 -8.07 -31.04 -26.94
C HIS A 160 -9.31 -30.83 -26.05
N PHE A 161 -9.09 -30.58 -24.76
CA PHE A 161 -10.17 -30.31 -23.81
C PHE A 161 -11.01 -29.11 -24.25
N LEU A 162 -10.38 -28.00 -24.64
CA LEU A 162 -11.09 -26.77 -25.00
C LEU A 162 -11.90 -26.88 -26.29
N LEU A 163 -11.42 -27.65 -27.28
CA LEU A 163 -12.19 -27.94 -28.50
C LEU A 163 -13.51 -28.67 -28.20
N ASN A 164 -13.49 -29.56 -27.21
CA ASN A 164 -14.65 -30.33 -26.77
C ASN A 164 -15.55 -29.56 -25.78
N HIS A 165 -15.10 -28.44 -25.21
CA HIS A 165 -15.81 -27.67 -24.18
C HIS A 165 -16.10 -26.22 -24.62
N LYS A 166 -16.87 -26.06 -25.70
CA LYS A 166 -17.22 -24.75 -26.27
C LYS A 166 -18.03 -23.84 -25.34
N ASN A 167 -18.81 -24.42 -24.43
CA ASN A 167 -19.64 -23.70 -23.47
C ASN A 167 -18.93 -23.33 -22.16
N LEU A 168 -17.64 -23.69 -22.01
CA LEU A 168 -16.86 -23.36 -20.82
C LEU A 168 -16.70 -21.83 -20.69
N GLN A 169 -17.16 -21.28 -19.57
CA GLN A 169 -17.21 -19.85 -19.26
C GLN A 169 -15.98 -19.38 -18.47
N PHE A 170 -15.38 -20.26 -17.67
CA PHE A 170 -14.18 -19.95 -16.90
C PHE A 170 -13.18 -21.10 -16.94
N LEU A 171 -11.91 -20.76 -17.12
CA LEU A 171 -10.79 -21.69 -16.99
C LEU A 171 -9.65 -21.06 -16.18
N GLY A 172 -9.38 -21.61 -15.00
CA GLY A 172 -8.28 -21.20 -14.14
C GLY A 172 -6.97 -21.89 -14.51
N LEU A 173 -5.96 -21.13 -14.95
CA LEU A 173 -4.64 -21.62 -15.36
C LEU A 173 -3.48 -20.90 -14.66
N PHE A 174 -3.75 -20.14 -13.60
CA PHE A 174 -2.71 -19.41 -12.89
C PHE A 174 -1.69 -20.39 -12.28
N LEU A 175 -0.39 -20.06 -12.29
CA LEU A 175 0.70 -20.93 -11.84
C LEU A 175 0.75 -22.33 -12.48
N THR A 176 0.47 -22.41 -13.78
CA THR A 176 0.70 -23.61 -14.61
C THR A 176 1.91 -23.41 -15.52
N ASN A 177 2.59 -24.49 -15.93
CA ASN A 177 3.94 -24.44 -16.54
C ASN A 177 3.99 -24.30 -18.09
N GLU A 178 2.86 -24.34 -18.78
CA GLU A 178 2.82 -24.42 -20.25
C GLU A 178 2.32 -23.11 -20.88
N LYS A 179 2.74 -22.87 -22.13
CA LYS A 179 2.35 -21.67 -22.88
C LYS A 179 1.04 -21.94 -23.63
N TYR A 180 -0.08 -21.49 -23.07
CA TYR A 180 -1.41 -21.66 -23.69
C TYR A 180 -1.85 -20.47 -24.55
N SER A 181 -0.90 -19.68 -25.04
CA SER A 181 -1.18 -18.41 -25.71
C SER A 181 -2.12 -18.51 -26.93
N PRO A 182 -2.10 -19.55 -27.78
CA PRO A 182 -2.99 -19.60 -28.95
C PRO A 182 -4.48 -19.57 -28.56
N CYS A 183 -4.91 -20.46 -27.65
CA CYS A 183 -6.31 -20.52 -27.19
C CYS A 183 -6.81 -19.29 -26.44
N VAL A 184 -5.89 -18.50 -25.91
CA VAL A 184 -6.20 -17.34 -25.06
C VAL A 184 -6.18 -16.05 -25.87
N PHE A 185 -5.22 -15.89 -26.80
CA PHE A 185 -4.96 -14.62 -27.48
C PHE A 185 -5.25 -14.63 -28.99
N ASP A 186 -5.19 -15.78 -29.67
CA ASP A 186 -5.39 -15.84 -31.11
C ASP A 186 -6.87 -16.03 -31.46
N LYS A 187 -7.49 -14.97 -31.98
CA LYS A 187 -8.91 -14.98 -32.40
C LYS A 187 -9.19 -15.93 -33.56
N ASN A 188 -8.16 -16.35 -34.31
CA ASN A 188 -8.28 -17.28 -35.43
C ASN A 188 -8.15 -18.73 -34.98
N ASP A 189 -7.74 -18.98 -33.73
CA ASP A 189 -7.63 -20.33 -33.19
C ASP A 189 -9.01 -20.94 -32.90
N LEU A 190 -9.18 -22.22 -33.24
CA LEU A 190 -10.42 -22.98 -33.03
C LEU A 190 -10.81 -23.11 -31.54
N CYS A 191 -9.84 -23.10 -30.61
CA CYS A 191 -10.13 -23.17 -29.18
C CYS A 191 -10.47 -21.80 -28.54
N TYR A 192 -10.29 -20.69 -29.27
CA TYR A 192 -10.53 -19.35 -28.77
C TYR A 192 -12.02 -19.09 -28.49
N SER A 193 -12.31 -18.38 -27.39
CA SER A 193 -13.65 -17.91 -27.07
C SER A 193 -13.59 -16.53 -26.42
N LYS A 194 -14.30 -15.57 -27.00
CA LYS A 194 -14.42 -14.21 -26.44
C LYS A 194 -15.26 -14.14 -25.16
N TYR A 195 -16.00 -15.20 -24.84
CA TYR A 195 -16.87 -15.26 -23.66
C TYR A 195 -16.26 -16.09 -22.53
N ARG A 196 -15.09 -16.70 -22.74
CA ARG A 196 -14.39 -17.48 -21.73
C ARG A 196 -13.43 -16.58 -20.96
N HIS A 197 -13.59 -16.53 -19.65
CA HIS A 197 -12.68 -15.87 -18.73
C HIS A 197 -11.54 -16.82 -18.37
N TYR A 198 -10.33 -16.27 -18.27
CA TYR A 198 -9.14 -17.04 -17.90
C TYR A 198 -8.37 -16.36 -16.77
N THR A 199 -7.74 -17.17 -15.93
CA THR A 199 -6.58 -16.74 -15.13
C THR A 199 -5.33 -17.30 -15.80
N TYR A 200 -4.25 -16.53 -15.83
CA TYR A 200 -3.06 -16.89 -16.62
C TYR A 200 -1.79 -16.37 -15.94
N ASP A 201 -0.76 -17.21 -15.89
CA ASP A 201 0.52 -16.85 -15.28
C ASP A 201 1.49 -16.21 -16.28
N LEU A 202 2.32 -15.30 -15.80
CA LEU A 202 3.35 -14.60 -16.58
C LEU A 202 4.78 -15.09 -16.26
N GLN A 203 4.95 -16.18 -15.51
CA GLN A 203 6.25 -16.69 -15.07
C GLN A 203 7.21 -16.96 -16.23
N HIS A 204 6.73 -17.51 -17.33
CA HIS A 204 7.55 -17.77 -18.52
C HIS A 204 7.99 -16.51 -19.27
N ILE A 205 7.39 -15.36 -18.97
CA ILE A 205 7.75 -14.09 -19.57
C ILE A 205 8.85 -13.40 -18.76
N GLN A 206 9.15 -13.84 -17.54
CA GLN A 206 10.17 -13.22 -16.68
C GLN A 206 11.61 -13.34 -17.22
N THR A 207 11.89 -14.28 -18.13
CA THR A 207 13.21 -14.42 -18.78
C THR A 207 13.41 -13.46 -19.95
N ILE A 208 12.34 -12.81 -20.41
CA ILE A 208 12.35 -11.79 -21.45
C ILE A 208 11.99 -10.46 -20.76
N THR A 209 12.62 -9.36 -21.13
CA THR A 209 12.24 -8.05 -20.60
C THR A 209 10.78 -7.76 -21.00
N LEU A 210 9.84 -7.94 -20.08
CA LEU A 210 8.42 -7.62 -20.27
C LEU A 210 8.31 -6.18 -20.78
N THR A 211 7.73 -6.00 -21.97
CA THR A 211 7.45 -4.66 -22.47
C THR A 211 6.22 -4.09 -21.77
N GLU A 212 6.08 -2.77 -21.77
CA GLU A 212 4.87 -2.13 -21.23
C GLU A 212 3.60 -2.62 -21.94
N ASN A 213 3.69 -2.92 -23.23
CA ASN A 213 2.57 -3.42 -24.03
C ASN A 213 2.15 -4.84 -23.61
N ASP A 214 3.10 -5.69 -23.23
CA ASP A 214 2.80 -7.03 -22.73
C ASP A 214 1.97 -6.93 -21.45
N LEU A 215 2.40 -6.12 -20.48
CA LEU A 215 1.68 -5.98 -19.21
C LEU A 215 0.24 -5.50 -19.40
N ILE A 216 0.01 -4.54 -20.30
CA ILE A 216 -1.33 -4.03 -20.63
C ILE A 216 -2.20 -5.10 -21.30
N LEU A 217 -1.62 -5.96 -22.13
CA LEU A 217 -2.32 -7.10 -22.74
C LEU A 217 -2.83 -8.08 -21.67
N TYR A 218 -2.05 -8.29 -20.61
CA TYR A 218 -2.38 -9.22 -19.53
C TYR A 218 -3.27 -8.65 -18.42
N GLU A 219 -3.50 -7.33 -18.38
CA GLU A 219 -4.32 -6.66 -17.36
C GLU A 219 -5.69 -7.34 -17.10
N PRO A 220 -6.51 -7.72 -18.11
CA PRO A 220 -7.79 -8.38 -17.87
C PRO A 220 -7.66 -9.73 -17.14
N TYR A 221 -6.58 -10.47 -17.39
CA TYR A 221 -6.31 -11.78 -16.78
C TYR A 221 -5.80 -11.64 -15.36
N LEU A 222 -5.00 -10.60 -15.07
CA LEU A 222 -4.59 -10.26 -13.70
C LEU A 222 -5.79 -9.80 -12.86
N ILE A 223 -6.68 -9.00 -13.44
CA ILE A 223 -7.95 -8.59 -12.81
C ILE A 223 -8.81 -9.82 -12.51
N GLU A 224 -9.00 -10.71 -13.49
CA GLU A 224 -9.76 -11.94 -13.29
C GLU A 224 -9.11 -12.85 -12.23
N SER A 225 -7.79 -12.97 -12.24
CA SER A 225 -7.04 -13.73 -11.23
C SER A 225 -7.27 -13.16 -9.82
N LEU A 226 -7.20 -11.83 -9.66
CA LEU A 226 -7.41 -11.20 -8.36
C LEU A 226 -8.87 -11.35 -7.88
N LYS A 227 -9.86 -11.27 -8.79
CA LYS A 227 -11.27 -11.54 -8.48
C LYS A 227 -11.51 -12.96 -7.96
N ARG A 228 -10.87 -13.95 -8.58
CA ARG A 228 -11.06 -15.37 -8.26
C ARG A 228 -10.27 -15.82 -7.04
N TYR A 229 -9.07 -15.27 -6.85
CA TYR A 229 -8.11 -15.77 -5.88
C TYR A 229 -7.88 -14.86 -4.68
N ARG A 230 -8.69 -13.82 -4.49
CA ARG A 230 -8.56 -12.84 -3.39
C ARG A 230 -8.38 -13.43 -1.99
N ASP A 231 -8.92 -14.62 -1.73
CA ASP A 231 -8.84 -15.29 -0.42
C ASP A 231 -7.62 -16.22 -0.29
N ARG A 232 -6.89 -16.48 -1.39
CA ARG A 232 -5.77 -17.44 -1.49
C ARG A 232 -4.43 -16.70 -1.47
N SER A 233 -3.88 -16.48 -0.27
CA SER A 233 -2.70 -15.62 -0.06
C SER A 233 -1.50 -15.93 -0.96
N GLY A 234 -1.23 -17.21 -1.22
CA GLY A 234 -0.16 -17.65 -2.12
C GLY A 234 -0.34 -17.14 -3.56
N PHE A 235 -1.55 -17.29 -4.10
CA PHE A 235 -1.86 -16.75 -5.44
C PHE A 235 -1.86 -15.22 -5.43
N VAL A 236 -2.49 -14.60 -4.42
CA VAL A 236 -2.57 -13.15 -4.29
C VAL A 236 -1.20 -12.49 -4.32
N GLN A 237 -0.22 -13.01 -3.57
CA GLN A 237 1.13 -12.44 -3.54
C GLN A 237 1.76 -12.41 -4.94
N LYS A 238 1.59 -13.49 -5.72
CA LYS A 238 2.12 -13.58 -7.08
C LYS A 238 1.34 -12.69 -8.06
N ILE A 239 0.03 -12.60 -7.94
CA ILE A 239 -0.80 -11.72 -8.77
C ILE A 239 -0.41 -10.26 -8.52
N LEU A 240 -0.28 -9.86 -7.26
CA LEU A 240 0.14 -8.50 -6.89
C LEU A 240 1.56 -8.19 -7.37
N TYR A 241 2.47 -9.17 -7.39
CA TYR A 241 3.78 -8.99 -8.03
C TYR A 241 3.62 -8.58 -9.50
N TYR A 242 2.76 -9.23 -10.29
CA TYR A 242 2.53 -8.85 -11.68
C TYR A 242 1.81 -7.49 -11.82
N ILE A 243 0.82 -7.23 -10.96
CA ILE A 243 0.11 -5.95 -10.92
C ILE A 243 1.08 -4.81 -10.57
N PHE A 244 2.08 -5.04 -9.73
CA PHE A 244 3.10 -4.04 -9.44
C PHE A 244 3.86 -3.58 -10.69
N PHE A 245 4.28 -4.52 -11.56
CA PHE A 245 4.92 -4.14 -12.84
C PHE A 245 3.94 -3.46 -13.79
N LEU A 246 2.70 -3.96 -13.88
CA LEU A 246 1.66 -3.33 -14.70
C LEU A 246 1.44 -1.87 -14.27
N THR A 247 1.28 -1.62 -12.97
CA THR A 247 0.97 -0.29 -12.45
C THR A 247 2.15 0.67 -12.57
N ARG A 248 3.39 0.17 -12.52
CA ARG A 248 4.60 0.97 -12.78
C ARG A 248 4.65 1.57 -14.20
N SER A 249 3.92 0.98 -15.17
CA SER A 249 3.83 1.53 -16.53
C SER A 249 2.95 2.79 -16.63
N PHE A 250 2.16 3.13 -15.60
CA PHE A 250 1.16 4.21 -15.63
C PHE A 250 0.17 4.12 -16.81
N ARG A 251 -0.15 2.91 -17.26
CA ARG A 251 -1.01 2.67 -18.44
C ARG A 251 -2.16 1.69 -18.20
N SER A 252 -2.47 1.38 -16.93
CA SER A 252 -3.66 0.57 -16.60
C SER A 252 -4.92 1.18 -17.21
N LYS A 253 -5.73 0.33 -17.86
CA LYS A 253 -7.01 0.69 -18.46
C LYS A 253 -8.14 0.73 -17.43
N GLN A 254 -7.99 0.01 -16.31
CA GLN A 254 -9.02 -0.09 -15.28
C GLN A 254 -8.48 0.22 -13.87
N PRO A 255 -7.87 1.42 -13.63
CA PRO A 255 -7.22 1.73 -12.36
C PRO A 255 -8.19 1.71 -11.17
N ASN A 256 -9.42 2.20 -11.35
CA ASN A 256 -10.44 2.20 -10.30
C ASN A 256 -10.84 0.77 -9.87
N LEU A 257 -10.99 -0.17 -10.81
CA LEU A 257 -11.30 -1.55 -10.49
C LEU A 257 -10.12 -2.24 -9.80
N LEU A 258 -8.89 -1.97 -10.25
CA LEU A 258 -7.70 -2.48 -9.58
C LEU A 258 -7.60 -1.98 -8.13
N ILE A 259 -7.82 -0.69 -7.90
CA ILE A 259 -7.87 -0.11 -6.55
C ILE A 259 -8.91 -0.83 -5.70
N GLU A 260 -10.15 -0.99 -6.20
CA GLU A 260 -11.22 -1.69 -5.49
C GLU A 260 -10.81 -3.12 -5.08
N LEU A 261 -10.26 -3.88 -6.01
CA LEU A 261 -9.83 -5.26 -5.76
C LEU A 261 -8.64 -5.33 -4.79
N ILE A 262 -7.66 -4.42 -4.91
CA ILE A 262 -6.51 -4.38 -4.02
C ILE A 262 -6.92 -3.96 -2.60
N LEU A 263 -7.82 -3.00 -2.45
CA LEU A 263 -8.35 -2.61 -1.13
C LEU A 263 -9.10 -3.76 -0.45
N HIS A 264 -9.84 -4.56 -1.23
CA HIS A 264 -10.48 -5.77 -0.71
C HIS A 264 -9.45 -6.84 -0.31
N VAL A 265 -8.36 -6.99 -1.05
CA VAL A 265 -7.25 -7.88 -0.68
C VAL A 265 -6.56 -7.40 0.60
N ILE A 266 -6.38 -6.08 0.77
CA ILE A 266 -5.83 -5.50 2.00
C ILE A 266 -6.71 -5.84 3.20
N SER A 267 -8.03 -5.80 3.06
CA SER A 267 -8.95 -6.11 4.17
C SER A 267 -8.97 -7.61 4.53
N ILE A 268 -8.96 -8.50 3.54
CA ILE A 268 -8.92 -9.96 3.77
C ILE A 268 -7.61 -10.38 4.44
N HIS A 269 -6.47 -9.89 3.93
CA HIS A 269 -5.13 -10.31 4.37
C HIS A 269 -4.47 -9.29 5.30
N SER A 270 -5.26 -8.70 6.20
CA SER A 270 -4.84 -7.58 7.08
C SER A 270 -3.58 -7.86 7.90
N ASN A 271 -3.35 -9.11 8.30
CA ASN A 271 -2.20 -9.50 9.14
C ASN A 271 -1.02 -10.10 8.35
N LEU A 272 -1.14 -10.24 7.03
CA LEU A 272 -0.11 -10.92 6.23
C LEU A 272 0.83 -9.90 5.56
N GLN A 273 1.99 -9.69 6.18
CA GLN A 273 2.98 -8.69 5.75
C GLN A 273 3.33 -8.76 4.25
N THR A 274 3.52 -9.98 3.70
CA THR A 274 3.93 -10.17 2.31
C THR A 274 2.89 -9.66 1.31
N VAL A 275 1.60 -9.86 1.59
CA VAL A 275 0.50 -9.33 0.78
C VAL A 275 0.39 -7.83 0.97
N GLN A 276 0.50 -7.32 2.20
CA GLN A 276 0.39 -5.88 2.48
C GLN A 276 1.51 -5.07 1.80
N MET A 277 2.74 -5.58 1.80
CA MET A 277 3.87 -4.97 1.10
C MET A 277 3.58 -4.82 -0.41
N ALA A 278 3.09 -5.88 -1.05
CA ALA A 278 2.81 -5.87 -2.48
C ALA A 278 1.57 -4.99 -2.82
N SER A 279 0.52 -5.07 -2.00
CA SER A 279 -0.70 -4.27 -2.16
C SER A 279 -0.40 -2.78 -2.02
N THR A 280 0.32 -2.36 -0.99
CA THR A 280 0.66 -0.94 -0.77
C THR A 280 1.55 -0.38 -1.87
N ALA A 281 2.48 -1.17 -2.41
CA ALA A 281 3.29 -0.78 -3.56
C ALA A 281 2.44 -0.56 -4.83
N CYS A 282 1.44 -1.43 -5.06
CA CYS A 282 0.50 -1.27 -6.18
C CYS A 282 -0.39 -0.04 -6.02
N ILE A 283 -0.92 0.21 -4.81
CA ILE A 283 -1.72 1.40 -4.52
C ILE A 283 -0.89 2.65 -4.75
N TYR A 284 0.34 2.71 -4.21
CA TYR A 284 1.26 3.82 -4.46
C TYR A 284 1.45 4.10 -5.95
N ASN A 285 1.75 3.07 -6.76
CA ASN A 285 1.90 3.26 -8.21
C ASN A 285 0.62 3.79 -8.88
N LEU A 286 -0.55 3.31 -8.46
CA LEU A 286 -1.85 3.74 -8.98
C LEU A 286 -2.20 5.17 -8.55
N THR A 287 -1.68 5.66 -7.42
CA THR A 287 -1.94 6.99 -6.85
C THR A 287 -0.84 8.00 -7.13
N ARG A 288 0.08 7.72 -8.06
CA ARG A 288 1.06 8.69 -8.56
C ARG A 288 0.54 9.42 -9.81
N THR A 289 0.92 10.68 -9.97
CA THR A 289 0.68 11.45 -11.20
C THR A 289 1.32 10.75 -12.40
N PRO A 290 0.62 10.63 -13.55
CA PRO A 290 -0.70 11.19 -13.86
C PRO A 290 -1.90 10.27 -13.54
N MET A 291 -1.69 9.07 -12.96
CA MET A 291 -2.79 8.12 -12.68
C MET A 291 -3.77 8.66 -11.65
N THR A 292 -3.30 9.42 -10.66
CA THR A 292 -4.12 9.97 -9.58
C THR A 292 -5.30 10.78 -10.09
N GLU A 293 -5.15 11.50 -11.21
CA GLU A 293 -6.20 12.30 -11.83
C GLU A 293 -7.37 11.45 -12.33
N ARG A 294 -7.12 10.19 -12.69
CA ARG A 294 -8.12 9.24 -13.20
C ARG A 294 -8.85 8.48 -12.09
N ILE A 295 -8.41 8.61 -10.84
CA ILE A 295 -9.04 7.95 -9.70
C ILE A 295 -10.34 8.65 -9.35
N HIS A 296 -11.41 7.87 -9.21
CA HIS A 296 -12.70 8.38 -8.76
C HIS A 296 -12.67 8.71 -7.26
N VAL A 297 -13.25 9.85 -6.86
CA VAL A 297 -13.21 10.40 -5.49
C VAL A 297 -13.63 9.37 -4.42
N LYS A 298 -14.65 8.55 -4.71
CA LYS A 298 -15.10 7.42 -3.86
C LYS A 298 -13.94 6.55 -3.33
N TYR A 299 -12.90 6.31 -4.14
CA TYR A 299 -11.79 5.46 -3.74
C TYR A 299 -10.72 6.18 -2.94
N LEU A 300 -10.63 7.53 -2.99
CA LEU A 300 -9.60 8.30 -2.28
C LEU A 300 -9.73 8.13 -0.76
N ALA A 301 -10.94 8.30 -0.21
CA ALA A 301 -11.19 8.08 1.21
C ALA A 301 -10.91 6.63 1.64
N GLN A 302 -11.23 5.65 0.79
CA GLN A 302 -10.95 4.24 1.07
C GLN A 302 -9.46 3.93 1.05
N ILE A 303 -8.69 4.57 0.16
CA ILE A 303 -7.22 4.49 0.14
C ILE A 303 -6.66 5.03 1.45
N VAL A 304 -7.07 6.24 1.88
CA VAL A 304 -6.56 6.83 3.14
C VAL A 304 -6.83 5.90 4.32
N GLN A 305 -8.06 5.40 4.46
CA GLN A 305 -8.41 4.49 5.56
C GLN A 305 -7.60 3.18 5.52
N ALA A 306 -7.45 2.57 4.34
CA ALA A 306 -6.68 1.35 4.18
C ALA A 306 -5.20 1.58 4.50
N THR A 307 -4.62 2.69 4.01
CA THR A 307 -3.24 3.07 4.28
C THR A 307 -3.00 3.29 5.78
N MET A 308 -3.89 4.01 6.47
CA MET A 308 -3.81 4.19 7.92
C MET A 308 -3.86 2.86 8.68
N ASN A 309 -4.78 1.97 8.32
CA ASN A 309 -4.88 0.64 8.93
C ASN A 309 -3.57 -0.15 8.75
N VAL A 310 -2.99 -0.10 7.55
CA VAL A 310 -1.73 -0.80 7.24
C VAL A 310 -0.55 -0.20 8.03
N MET A 311 -0.48 1.14 8.12
CA MET A 311 0.53 1.81 8.93
C MET A 311 0.44 1.42 10.42
N ALA A 312 -0.77 1.31 10.96
CA ALA A 312 -1.03 0.92 12.34
C ALA A 312 -0.71 -0.56 12.62
N THR A 313 -1.00 -1.47 11.68
CA THR A 313 -0.74 -2.91 11.84
C THR A 313 0.75 -3.26 11.70
N PHE A 314 1.51 -2.54 10.88
CA PHE A 314 2.92 -2.85 10.59
C PHE A 314 3.87 -1.67 10.88
N PRO A 315 3.91 -1.13 12.12
CA PRO A 315 4.68 0.07 12.45
C PRO A 315 6.19 -0.11 12.23
N ASN A 316 6.70 -1.34 12.41
CA ASN A 316 8.12 -1.66 12.30
C ASN A 316 8.58 -2.03 10.88
N GLN A 317 7.69 -2.00 9.87
CA GLN A 317 8.00 -2.41 8.50
C GLN A 317 8.34 -1.21 7.61
N GLN A 318 9.61 -0.80 7.60
CA GLN A 318 10.09 0.43 6.95
C GLN A 318 9.62 0.62 5.50
N GLN A 319 9.73 -0.41 4.65
CA GLN A 319 9.34 -0.29 3.23
C GLN A 319 7.82 -0.11 3.05
N LEU A 320 7.03 -0.74 3.91
CA LEU A 320 5.59 -0.60 3.91
C LEU A 320 5.18 0.79 4.38
N GLN A 321 5.82 1.32 5.43
CA GLN A 321 5.62 2.70 5.88
C GLN A 321 5.99 3.71 4.80
N LYS A 322 7.12 3.52 4.12
CA LYS A 322 7.54 4.35 2.98
C LYS A 322 6.47 4.38 1.87
N ASN A 323 5.96 3.22 1.45
CA ASN A 323 4.91 3.15 0.43
C ASN A 323 3.64 3.88 0.89
N CYS A 324 3.27 3.74 2.16
CA CYS A 324 2.11 4.41 2.74
C CYS A 324 2.26 5.94 2.74
N LEU A 325 3.40 6.46 3.23
CA LEU A 325 3.68 7.89 3.26
C LEU A 325 3.75 8.48 1.85
N LEU A 326 4.38 7.79 0.89
CA LEU A 326 4.42 8.25 -0.50
C LEU A 326 3.04 8.25 -1.18
N THR A 327 2.17 7.30 -0.81
CA THR A 327 0.76 7.29 -1.25
C THR A 327 0.03 8.51 -0.70
N LEU A 328 0.18 8.78 0.60
CA LEU A 328 -0.49 9.87 1.28
C LEU A 328 0.04 11.24 0.86
N CYS A 329 1.31 11.36 0.46
CA CYS A 329 1.90 12.64 0.03
C CYS A 329 1.30 13.22 -1.27
N SER A 330 0.32 12.56 -1.88
CA SER A 330 -0.42 13.13 -3.01
C SER A 330 -1.40 14.20 -2.53
N ASP A 331 -1.25 15.45 -3.00
CA ASP A 331 -2.12 16.58 -2.66
C ASP A 331 -3.62 16.25 -2.79
N ARG A 332 -3.99 15.55 -3.86
CA ARG A 332 -5.38 15.16 -4.12
C ARG A 332 -5.95 14.25 -3.02
N ILE A 333 -5.12 13.39 -2.42
CA ILE A 333 -5.55 12.42 -1.41
C ILE A 333 -5.76 13.11 -0.05
N LEU A 334 -4.87 14.00 0.37
CA LEU A 334 -4.96 14.66 1.68
C LEU A 334 -6.02 15.75 1.77
N HIS A 335 -6.51 16.25 0.63
CA HIS A 335 -7.61 17.21 0.62
C HIS A 335 -8.98 16.58 0.92
N GLU A 336 -9.12 15.25 0.90
CA GLU A 336 -10.37 14.56 1.24
C GLU A 336 -10.80 14.83 2.70
N PRO A 337 -12.07 15.19 2.96
CA PRO A 337 -12.50 15.60 4.30
C PRO A 337 -12.87 14.44 5.24
N HIS A 338 -12.90 13.20 4.75
CA HIS A 338 -13.55 12.08 5.45
C HIS A 338 -12.57 11.07 6.06
N PHE A 339 -11.63 11.53 6.90
CA PHE A 339 -10.80 10.66 7.73
C PHE A 339 -10.36 11.36 9.02
N ASN A 340 -9.82 10.58 9.97
CA ASN A 340 -9.33 11.11 11.24
C ASN A 340 -7.93 11.73 11.06
N PHE A 341 -7.88 13.06 10.92
CA PHE A 341 -6.64 13.83 10.73
C PHE A 341 -5.63 13.60 11.87
N TYR A 342 -6.09 13.56 13.11
CA TYR A 342 -5.22 13.39 14.27
C TYR A 342 -4.60 12.00 14.37
N LEU A 343 -5.37 10.94 14.09
CA LEU A 343 -4.86 9.58 14.03
C LEU A 343 -3.79 9.45 12.94
N LEU A 344 -4.04 10.04 11.76
CA LEU A 344 -3.04 10.05 10.69
C LEU A 344 -1.78 10.80 11.12
N ALA A 345 -1.93 11.99 11.71
CA ALA A 345 -0.80 12.78 12.21
C ALA A 345 0.03 11.99 13.23
N THR A 346 -0.63 11.27 14.14
CA THR A 346 0.04 10.43 15.13
C THR A 346 0.83 9.28 14.50
N LEU A 347 0.27 8.60 13.49
CA LEU A 347 0.97 7.55 12.74
C LEU A 347 2.17 8.08 11.96
N VAL A 348 2.06 9.26 11.37
CA VAL A 348 3.16 9.91 10.64
C VAL A 348 4.25 10.37 11.61
N MET A 349 3.89 10.97 12.75
CA MET A 349 4.84 11.37 13.77
C MET A 349 5.59 10.17 14.36
N HIS A 350 4.90 9.04 14.58
CA HIS A 350 5.54 7.78 14.96
C HIS A 350 6.63 7.38 13.95
N ASN A 351 6.35 7.45 12.65
CA ASN A 351 7.36 7.19 11.62
C ASN A 351 8.57 8.12 11.72
N LEU A 352 8.35 9.42 11.95
CA LEU A 352 9.44 10.38 12.12
C LEU A 352 10.30 10.11 13.36
N LEU A 353 9.71 9.60 14.44
CA LEU A 353 10.44 9.20 15.65
C LEU A 353 11.33 7.97 15.41
N HIS A 354 10.86 6.99 14.63
CA HIS A 354 11.51 5.68 14.51
C HIS A 354 12.47 5.55 13.32
N TYR A 355 12.31 6.37 12.27
CA TYR A 355 13.10 6.24 11.04
C TYR A 355 13.95 7.49 10.73
N THR A 356 15.10 7.26 10.09
CA THR A 356 16.06 8.28 9.66
C THR A 356 16.21 8.40 8.14
N ASP A 357 15.54 7.51 7.39
CA ASP A 357 15.54 7.51 5.92
C ASP A 357 14.82 8.74 5.38
N LEU A 358 15.47 9.47 4.46
CA LEU A 358 14.89 10.62 3.78
C LEU A 358 13.59 10.27 3.05
N ALA A 359 13.49 9.07 2.49
CA ALA A 359 12.28 8.62 1.81
C ALA A 359 11.07 8.46 2.74
N ILE A 360 11.27 8.52 4.06
CA ILE A 360 10.23 8.57 5.09
C ILE A 360 10.11 9.98 5.65
N ILE A 361 11.24 10.62 5.97
CA ILE A 361 11.26 11.97 6.56
C ILE A 361 10.57 12.98 5.64
N GLN A 362 10.93 13.01 4.36
CA GLN A 362 10.41 14.01 3.40
C GLN A 362 8.89 13.99 3.28
N PRO A 363 8.24 12.85 2.91
CA PRO A 363 6.79 12.82 2.86
C PRO A 363 6.17 12.97 4.26
N GLY A 364 6.83 12.48 5.32
CA GLY A 364 6.29 12.58 6.68
C GLY A 364 6.14 14.03 7.18
N VAL A 365 7.18 14.86 7.01
CA VAL A 365 7.11 16.27 7.42
C VAL A 365 6.18 17.09 6.53
N ALA A 366 6.12 16.77 5.23
CA ALA A 366 5.18 17.41 4.30
C ALA A 366 3.73 17.12 4.71
N ILE A 367 3.40 15.84 4.95
CA ILE A 367 2.07 15.42 5.42
C ILE A 367 1.72 16.12 6.74
N LEU A 368 2.60 16.06 7.74
CA LEU A 368 2.33 16.69 9.04
C LEU A 368 2.13 18.20 8.93
N SER A 369 2.96 18.90 8.15
CA SER A 369 2.82 20.34 7.97
C SER A 369 1.46 20.75 7.39
N LEU A 370 0.88 19.90 6.53
CA LEU A 370 -0.46 20.10 6.00
C LEU A 370 -1.53 19.75 7.05
N LEU A 371 -1.39 18.59 7.71
CA LEU A 371 -2.39 18.10 8.67
C LEU A 371 -2.56 19.03 9.86
N THR A 372 -1.48 19.62 10.39
CA THR A 372 -1.56 20.47 11.59
C THR A 372 -2.45 21.69 11.40
N THR A 373 -2.59 22.21 10.18
CA THR A 373 -3.53 23.30 9.87
C THR A 373 -5.01 22.91 10.03
N ARG A 374 -5.30 21.62 10.18
CA ARG A 374 -6.65 21.07 10.32
C ARG A 374 -6.91 20.43 11.69
N LEU A 375 -5.92 20.45 12.58
CA LEU A 375 -6.06 19.90 13.93
C LEU A 375 -6.63 20.95 14.88
N THR A 376 -7.29 20.48 15.92
CA THR A 376 -7.67 21.32 17.06
C THR A 376 -6.44 21.69 17.91
N ILE A 377 -6.56 22.72 18.74
CA ILE A 377 -5.48 23.13 19.66
C ILE A 377 -5.07 21.96 20.58
N ASP A 378 -6.04 21.21 21.13
CA ASP A 378 -5.78 20.06 22.00
C ASP A 378 -5.00 18.95 21.28
N GLU A 379 -5.35 18.65 20.03
CA GLU A 379 -4.64 17.67 19.19
C GLU A 379 -3.22 18.14 18.86
N CYS A 380 -3.05 19.44 18.55
CA CYS A 380 -1.73 20.05 18.39
C CYS A 380 -0.91 19.98 19.68
N THR A 381 -1.52 20.18 20.85
CA THR A 381 -0.83 20.06 22.15
C THR A 381 -0.32 18.64 22.38
N GLN A 382 -1.13 17.62 22.08
CA GLN A 382 -0.71 16.22 22.20
C GLN A 382 0.40 15.87 21.19
N LEU A 383 0.27 16.34 19.95
CA LEU A 383 1.28 16.12 18.91
C LEU A 383 2.59 16.88 19.19
N GLY A 384 2.51 18.07 19.78
CA GLY A 384 3.61 18.94 20.20
C GLY A 384 4.25 18.58 21.54
N SER A 385 4.29 17.30 21.89
CA SER A 385 5.01 16.82 23.07
C SER A 385 6.52 17.11 23.00
N VAL A 386 7.19 17.22 24.15
CA VAL A 386 8.64 17.46 24.23
C VAL A 386 9.45 16.44 23.42
N ILE A 387 9.04 15.16 23.41
CA ILE A 387 9.72 14.11 22.63
C ILE A 387 9.62 14.40 21.13
N ASN A 388 8.43 14.76 20.67
CA ASN A 388 8.18 15.04 19.26
C ASN A 388 8.91 16.30 18.81
N LEU A 389 8.86 17.38 19.61
CA LEU A 389 9.56 18.62 19.30
C LEU A 389 11.08 18.43 19.26
N LYS A 390 11.67 17.70 20.23
CA LYS A 390 13.09 17.33 20.16
C LYS A 390 13.43 16.60 18.87
N ARG A 391 12.58 15.68 18.42
CA ARG A 391 12.79 14.98 17.16
C ARG A 391 12.71 15.93 15.96
N LEU A 392 11.73 16.82 15.90
CA LEU A 392 11.59 17.78 14.80
C LEU A 392 12.78 18.75 14.73
N LEU A 393 13.26 19.22 15.89
CA LEU A 393 14.47 20.06 15.97
C LEU A 393 15.70 19.30 15.47
N GLN A 394 15.88 18.04 15.89
CA GLN A 394 16.95 17.18 15.37
C GLN A 394 16.87 16.99 13.85
N LEU A 395 15.66 16.84 13.29
CA LEU A 395 15.48 16.73 11.84
C LEU A 395 15.92 18.01 11.13
N ILE A 396 15.62 19.19 11.69
CA ILE A 396 16.10 20.47 11.16
C ILE A 396 17.62 20.54 11.18
N GLU A 397 18.27 20.18 12.29
CA GLU A 397 19.74 20.13 12.36
C GLU A 397 20.34 19.21 11.29
N GLN A 398 19.78 18.00 11.16
CA GLN A 398 20.21 17.04 10.13
C GLN A 398 20.04 17.58 8.70
N GLN A 399 19.02 18.40 8.43
CA GLN A 399 18.86 19.03 7.11
C GLN A 399 19.87 20.15 6.88
N ILE A 400 20.18 20.96 7.90
CA ILE A 400 21.21 21.99 7.81
C ILE A 400 22.56 21.35 7.44
N ASP A 401 22.96 20.31 8.17
CA ASP A 401 24.24 19.62 7.94
C ASP A 401 24.31 19.04 6.51
N ARG A 402 23.18 18.49 6.03
CA ARG A 402 23.07 17.99 4.64
C ARG A 402 23.22 19.11 3.62
N LEU A 403 22.50 20.22 3.79
CA LEU A 403 22.55 21.37 2.87
C LEU A 403 23.98 21.93 2.78
N GLN A 404 24.65 22.07 3.92
CA GLN A 404 26.05 22.51 3.97
C GLN A 404 26.98 21.52 3.26
N THR A 405 26.82 20.22 3.50
CA THR A 405 27.62 19.18 2.83
C THR A 405 27.41 19.19 1.31
N MET A 406 26.17 19.36 0.84
CA MET A 406 25.87 19.44 -0.59
C MET A 406 26.50 20.68 -1.24
N GLN A 407 26.46 21.84 -0.57
CA GLN A 407 27.13 23.05 -1.06
C GLN A 407 28.65 22.88 -1.16
N ILE A 408 29.27 22.22 -0.17
CA ILE A 408 30.72 21.92 -0.21
C ILE A 408 31.06 21.02 -1.42
N ASN A 409 30.28 19.96 -1.63
CA ASN A 409 30.52 19.02 -2.74
C ASN A 409 30.33 19.67 -4.11
N GLN A 410 29.34 20.55 -4.27
CA GLN A 410 29.15 21.32 -5.51
C GLN A 410 30.31 22.28 -5.77
N ASN A 411 30.81 22.96 -4.74
CA ASN A 411 31.96 23.86 -4.86
C ASN A 411 33.26 23.11 -5.21
N GLN A 412 33.45 21.89 -4.69
CA GLN A 412 34.59 21.03 -5.05
C GLN A 412 34.49 20.47 -6.48
N GLN A 413 33.30 20.09 -6.94
CA GLN A 413 33.06 19.66 -8.32
C GLN A 413 33.24 20.82 -9.31
N ALA A 414 32.78 22.03 -8.98
CA ALA A 414 33.01 23.23 -9.79
C ALA A 414 34.50 23.56 -9.95
N HIS A 415 35.33 23.28 -8.93
CA HIS A 415 36.79 23.41 -9.02
C HIS A 415 37.45 22.32 -9.87
N ASN A 416 36.95 21.08 -9.85
CA ASN A 416 37.50 19.98 -10.65
C ASN A 416 37.06 20.02 -12.14
N VAL A 417 35.91 20.63 -12.45
CA VAL A 417 35.45 20.82 -13.85
C VAL A 417 36.30 21.86 -14.60
N GLN A 418 37.01 22.76 -13.90
CA GLN A 418 38.00 23.64 -14.52
C GLN A 418 39.32 22.95 -14.90
N THR A 419 39.51 21.68 -14.53
CA THR A 419 40.77 20.93 -14.81
C THR A 419 40.64 19.75 -15.77
N GLN A 420 39.44 19.35 -16.21
CA GLN A 420 39.28 18.28 -17.19
C GLN A 420 38.13 18.56 -18.19
N GLN A 421 38.48 19.08 -19.36
CA GLN A 421 37.68 18.92 -20.58
C GLN A 421 38.01 17.57 -21.22
N THR A 422 37.16 16.56 -21.05
CA THR A 422 36.83 15.59 -22.12
C THR A 422 35.76 14.57 -21.70
N LEU A 423 34.87 14.32 -22.68
CA LEU A 423 34.10 13.09 -22.96
C LEU A 423 32.79 12.82 -22.18
N SER A 424 31.72 12.90 -22.99
CA SER A 424 30.45 12.16 -23.00
C SER A 424 30.16 11.17 -21.88
N ASP A 425 28.94 11.21 -21.34
CA ASP A 425 27.98 10.14 -21.62
C ASP A 425 26.54 10.53 -21.31
N ILE A 426 25.67 9.90 -22.09
CA ILE A 426 24.21 9.99 -22.10
C ILE A 426 23.69 9.28 -20.85
N ASP A 427 23.24 10.04 -19.86
CA ASP A 427 22.38 9.50 -18.80
C ASP A 427 20.96 10.07 -18.97
N LEU A 428 20.10 9.22 -19.54
CA LEU A 428 18.67 9.42 -19.67
C LEU A 428 18.05 9.52 -18.26
N THR A 429 17.84 10.75 -17.82
CA THR A 429 17.14 11.10 -16.59
C THR A 429 15.64 10.79 -16.71
N LEU A 430 15.26 9.59 -16.28
CA LEU A 430 13.87 9.18 -16.05
C LEU A 430 13.33 9.58 -14.66
N ASN A 431 13.78 10.71 -14.11
CA ASN A 431 13.40 11.18 -12.76
C ASN A 431 12.90 12.64 -12.73
N HIS A 432 12.08 13.05 -13.70
CA HIS A 432 11.32 14.30 -13.62
C HIS A 432 9.92 14.08 -13.04
N ASN A 433 9.84 13.57 -11.81
CA ASN A 433 8.58 13.46 -11.07
C ASN A 433 8.79 13.97 -9.64
N GLN A 434 8.29 15.20 -9.37
CA GLN A 434 8.03 15.81 -8.05
C GLN A 434 8.78 15.16 -6.85
N GLN A 435 10.11 15.11 -6.90
CA GLN A 435 10.89 14.71 -5.73
C GLN A 435 11.07 15.96 -4.88
N LEU A 436 10.51 15.91 -3.67
CA LEU A 436 10.75 16.90 -2.63
C LEU A 436 12.26 17.06 -2.43
N THR A 437 12.74 18.29 -2.52
CA THR A 437 14.16 18.59 -2.33
C THR A 437 14.50 18.61 -0.83
N SER A 438 15.80 18.57 -0.51
CA SER A 438 16.29 18.79 0.86
C SER A 438 15.86 20.15 1.41
N ASP A 439 15.82 21.17 0.56
CA ASP A 439 15.35 22.52 0.88
C ASP A 439 13.86 22.52 1.23
N ASP A 440 13.02 21.82 0.47
CA ASP A 440 11.61 21.64 0.79
C ASP A 440 11.41 20.96 2.16
N THR A 441 12.27 20.00 2.49
CA THR A 441 12.19 19.26 3.77
C THR A 441 12.38 20.19 4.96
N LEU A 442 13.38 21.09 4.90
CA LEU A 442 13.60 22.11 5.93
C LEU A 442 12.37 23.03 6.06
N ARG A 443 11.84 23.51 4.93
CA ARG A 443 10.66 24.38 4.90
C ARG A 443 9.43 23.72 5.51
N PHE A 444 9.22 22.42 5.28
CA PHE A 444 8.12 21.67 5.89
C PHE A 444 8.32 21.47 7.40
N CYS A 445 9.52 21.16 7.87
CA CYS A 445 9.80 21.09 9.31
C CYS A 445 9.51 22.43 10.01
N LEU A 446 9.94 23.55 9.42
CA LEU A 446 9.70 24.87 9.99
C LEU A 446 8.22 25.25 9.96
N SER A 447 7.51 24.93 8.87
CA SER A 447 6.05 25.13 8.79
C SER A 447 5.32 24.31 9.83
N LEU A 448 5.74 23.06 10.04
CA LEU A 448 5.16 22.18 11.05
C LEU A 448 5.34 22.75 12.46
N LEU A 449 6.53 23.21 12.83
CA LEU A 449 6.77 23.82 14.14
C LEU A 449 5.97 25.12 14.32
N TRP A 450 5.90 25.96 13.29
CA TRP A 450 5.11 27.19 13.33
C TRP A 450 3.63 26.89 13.55
N ASN A 451 3.04 25.95 12.79
CA ASN A 451 1.64 25.54 12.96
C ASN A 451 1.36 24.91 14.32
N LEU A 452 2.30 24.16 14.90
CA LEU A 452 2.11 23.52 16.20
C LEU A 452 2.12 24.51 17.37
N THR A 453 2.83 25.64 17.21
CA THR A 453 2.96 26.69 18.24
C THR A 453 1.87 27.75 18.14
N ASP A 454 1.12 27.77 17.04
CA ASP A 454 0.03 28.73 16.81
C ASP A 454 -1.09 28.57 17.84
N GLU A 455 -1.44 29.68 18.51
CA GLU A 455 -2.41 29.74 19.61
C GLU A 455 -2.19 28.69 20.73
N ASN A 456 -0.97 28.17 20.89
CA ASN A 456 -0.69 27.01 21.75
C ASN A 456 0.47 27.23 22.72
N ALA A 457 0.16 27.87 23.86
CA ALA A 457 1.16 28.20 24.89
C ALA A 457 1.94 26.98 25.41
N ILE A 458 1.29 25.82 25.55
CA ILE A 458 1.93 24.59 26.05
C ILE A 458 2.98 24.09 25.04
N VAL A 459 2.68 24.16 23.74
CA VAL A 459 3.64 23.74 22.71
C VAL A 459 4.79 24.75 22.59
N CYS A 460 4.52 26.05 22.73
CA CYS A 460 5.57 27.07 22.83
C CYS A 460 6.52 26.77 24.01
N GLU A 461 5.97 26.43 25.18
CA GLU A 461 6.78 26.05 26.34
C GLU A 461 7.60 24.79 26.06
N ASN A 462 6.97 23.73 25.53
CA ASN A 462 7.66 22.49 25.17
C ASN A 462 8.77 22.73 24.14
N PHE A 463 8.59 23.66 23.21
CA PHE A 463 9.61 24.04 22.21
C PHE A 463 10.83 24.67 22.90
N ILE A 464 10.61 25.59 23.84
CA ILE A 464 11.68 26.21 24.63
C ILE A 464 12.39 25.16 25.48
N GLN A 465 11.65 24.29 26.18
CA GLN A 465 12.20 23.17 26.95
C GLN A 465 13.01 22.17 26.10
N SER A 466 12.72 22.13 24.80
CA SER A 466 13.43 21.29 23.81
C SER A 466 14.66 21.95 23.21
N MET A 467 15.11 23.09 23.75
CA MET A 467 16.23 23.90 23.26
C MET A 467 15.98 24.49 21.85
N GLY A 468 14.72 24.77 21.52
CA GLY A 468 14.33 25.30 20.21
C GLY A 468 14.90 26.70 19.92
N LEU A 469 14.97 27.57 20.94
CA LEU A 469 15.46 28.95 20.78
C LEU A 469 16.95 28.99 20.37
N GLN A 470 17.79 28.13 20.93
CA GLN A 470 19.21 28.07 20.56
C GLN A 470 19.40 27.65 19.10
N LEU A 471 18.60 26.68 18.63
CA LEU A 471 18.61 26.30 17.22
C LEU A 471 18.13 27.45 16.33
N PHE A 472 17.06 28.15 16.73
CA PHE A 472 16.48 29.24 15.96
C PHE A 472 17.41 30.45 15.86
N GLN A 473 18.17 30.77 16.91
CA GLN A 473 19.23 31.77 16.85
C GLN A 473 20.27 31.43 15.77
N ARG A 474 20.69 30.16 15.69
CA ARG A 474 21.61 29.69 14.64
C ARG A 474 20.98 29.79 13.25
N LEU A 475 19.70 29.43 13.12
CA LEU A 475 18.97 29.50 11.85
C LEU A 475 18.82 30.93 11.31
N LEU A 476 18.54 31.91 12.17
CA LEU A 476 18.45 33.32 11.78
C LEU A 476 19.75 33.84 11.15
N ASN A 477 20.90 33.36 11.63
CA ASN A 477 22.20 33.68 11.06
C ASN A 477 22.47 32.94 9.75
N LEU A 478 22.14 31.65 9.69
CA LEU A 478 22.39 30.80 8.51
C LEU A 478 21.52 31.19 7.29
N PHE A 479 20.28 31.60 7.54
CA PHE A 479 19.28 31.86 6.49
C PHE A 479 18.89 33.33 6.41
N SER A 480 19.79 34.26 6.76
CA SER A 480 19.50 35.69 6.84
C SER A 480 19.04 36.34 5.52
N THR A 481 19.19 35.65 4.38
CA THR A 481 18.76 36.09 3.05
C THR A 481 17.61 35.25 2.48
N ASP A 482 17.28 34.10 3.07
CA ASP A 482 16.18 33.25 2.61
C ASP A 482 14.88 33.71 3.26
N THR A 483 14.14 34.53 2.51
CA THR A 483 12.89 35.13 2.99
C THR A 483 11.83 34.09 3.35
N ILE A 484 11.76 32.96 2.65
CA ILE A 484 10.76 31.90 2.89
C ILE A 484 11.04 31.21 4.22
N VAL A 485 12.31 30.89 4.47
CA VAL A 485 12.75 30.28 5.73
C VAL A 485 12.61 31.28 6.88
N LEU A 486 13.02 32.54 6.69
CA LEU A 486 12.90 33.59 7.70
C LEU A 486 11.44 33.84 8.11
N THR A 487 10.50 33.89 7.17
CA THR A 487 9.08 34.06 7.50
C THR A 487 8.59 32.99 8.48
N LYS A 488 9.03 31.74 8.32
CA LYS A 488 8.63 30.65 9.22
C LYS A 488 9.31 30.73 10.58
N ILE A 489 10.59 31.09 10.61
CA ILE A 489 11.35 31.25 11.86
C ILE A 489 10.76 32.39 12.69
N VAL A 490 10.59 33.56 12.08
CA VAL A 490 10.05 34.75 12.77
C VAL A 490 8.58 34.56 13.12
N GLY A 491 7.79 33.87 12.27
CA GLY A 491 6.40 33.52 12.59
C GLY A 491 6.28 32.72 13.88
N LEU A 492 7.11 31.67 14.07
CA LEU A 492 7.13 30.92 15.33
C LEU A 492 7.55 31.79 16.53
N LEU A 493 8.58 32.63 16.36
CA LEU A 493 9.02 33.53 17.44
C LEU A 493 7.93 34.55 17.83
N SER A 494 7.10 34.96 16.87
CA SER A 494 5.93 35.80 17.11
C SER A 494 4.91 35.10 18.00
N ASN A 495 4.60 33.83 17.72
CA ASN A 495 3.71 33.01 18.55
C ASN A 495 4.24 32.87 20.00
N ILE A 496 5.56 32.76 20.20
CA ILE A 496 6.17 32.76 21.54
C ILE A 496 6.01 34.14 22.19
N ALA A 497 6.20 35.22 21.43
CA ALA A 497 6.08 36.59 21.93
C ALA A 497 4.66 36.92 22.40
N GLU A 498 3.63 36.24 21.90
CA GLU A 498 2.24 36.42 22.36
C GLU A 498 2.01 35.84 23.76
N VAL A 499 2.79 34.84 24.19
CA VAL A 499 2.62 34.16 25.47
C VAL A 499 3.36 34.89 26.59
N SER A 500 2.62 35.58 27.46
CA SER A 500 3.15 36.49 28.50
C SER A 500 4.32 35.91 29.31
N HIS A 501 4.19 34.70 29.86
CA HIS A 501 5.24 34.12 30.71
C HIS A 501 6.44 33.56 29.93
N LEU A 502 6.36 33.46 28.60
CA LEU A 502 7.44 32.93 27.76
C LEU A 502 8.28 34.02 27.08
N LYS A 503 7.81 35.27 27.04
CA LYS A 503 8.51 36.39 26.38
C LYS A 503 9.93 36.57 26.90
N ILE A 504 10.14 36.38 28.21
CA ILE A 504 11.45 36.55 28.84
C ILE A 504 12.53 35.64 28.23
N TYR A 505 12.16 34.47 27.70
CA TYR A 505 13.11 33.57 27.06
C TYR A 505 13.60 34.10 25.70
N LEU A 506 12.86 34.99 25.02
CA LEU A 506 13.30 35.57 23.74
C LEU A 506 14.53 36.46 23.90
N TYR A 507 14.75 37.05 25.09
CA TYR A 507 15.98 37.81 25.36
C TYR A 507 17.24 36.94 25.33
N SER A 508 17.13 35.60 25.43
CA SER A 508 18.29 34.71 25.37
C SER A 508 18.89 34.58 23.96
N ILE A 509 18.24 35.11 22.93
CA ILE A 509 18.67 35.01 21.53
C ILE A 509 18.96 36.37 20.88
N ASP A 510 19.21 37.42 21.68
CA ASP A 510 19.46 38.79 21.20
C ASP A 510 18.36 39.29 20.25
N ILE A 511 17.09 39.00 20.59
CA ILE A 511 15.94 39.21 19.71
C ILE A 511 15.75 40.67 19.28
N ILE A 512 16.02 41.65 20.16
CA ILE A 512 15.74 43.08 19.88
C ILE A 512 16.59 43.61 18.71
N PRO A 513 17.94 43.53 18.73
CA PRO A 513 18.75 43.95 17.59
C PRO A 513 18.39 43.24 16.28
N LEU A 514 18.06 41.94 16.35
CA LEU A 514 17.68 41.15 15.17
C LEU A 514 16.37 41.65 14.56
N MET A 515 15.34 41.86 15.39
CA MET A 515 14.06 42.39 14.91
C MET A 515 14.21 43.82 14.39
N GLN A 516 15.01 44.67 15.04
CA GLN A 516 15.31 46.03 14.55
C GLN A 516 15.94 46.03 13.15
N LYS A 517 16.79 45.05 12.85
CA LYS A 517 17.34 44.86 11.50
C LYS A 517 16.25 44.43 10.51
N TYR A 518 15.41 43.47 10.88
CA TYR A 518 14.38 42.95 9.98
C TYR A 518 13.26 43.94 9.66
N ILE A 519 12.88 44.83 10.59
CA ILE A 519 11.89 45.87 10.30
C ILE A 519 12.38 46.85 9.21
N THR A 520 13.69 47.00 9.00
CA THR A 520 14.25 47.90 7.98
C THR A 520 14.68 47.20 6.70
N GLU A 521 15.19 45.97 6.80
CA GLU A 521 15.89 45.29 5.70
C GLU A 521 15.10 44.12 5.09
N ALA A 522 14.10 43.58 5.79
CA ALA A 522 13.39 42.38 5.33
C ALA A 522 12.16 42.70 4.47
N ILE A 523 11.62 41.65 3.84
CA ILE A 523 10.32 41.72 3.15
C ILE A 523 9.19 42.00 4.13
N LEU A 524 8.06 42.48 3.61
CA LEU A 524 6.92 42.93 4.43
C LEU A 524 6.45 41.87 5.43
N ASP A 525 6.32 40.59 5.05
CA ASP A 525 5.85 39.52 5.95
C ASP A 525 6.75 39.33 7.19
N VAL A 526 8.07 39.38 6.96
CA VAL A 526 9.08 39.25 8.03
C VAL A 526 9.11 40.53 8.87
N ALA A 527 9.07 41.71 8.23
CA ALA A 527 9.04 42.99 8.91
C ALA A 527 7.78 43.17 9.77
N PHE A 528 6.63 42.69 9.30
CA PHE A 528 5.35 42.68 10.02
C PHE A 528 5.46 41.86 11.30
N SER A 529 5.94 40.62 11.19
CA SER A 529 6.13 39.73 12.33
C SER A 529 7.18 40.28 13.32
N ALA A 530 8.25 40.88 12.81
CA ALA A 530 9.29 41.50 13.63
C ALA A 530 8.76 42.70 14.43
N VAL A 531 7.93 43.56 13.83
CA VAL A 531 7.23 44.63 14.55
C VAL A 531 6.31 44.05 15.63
N GLY A 532 5.57 42.99 15.32
CA GLY A 532 4.69 42.32 16.30
C GLY A 532 5.45 41.83 17.53
N ILE A 533 6.57 41.12 17.31
CA ILE A 533 7.46 40.66 18.39
C ILE A 533 7.94 41.84 19.25
N LEU A 534 8.45 42.91 18.62
CA LEU A 534 8.92 44.09 19.35
C LEU A 534 7.80 44.76 20.14
N ALA A 535 6.58 44.83 19.61
CA ALA A 535 5.44 45.40 20.31
C ALA A 535 5.08 44.58 21.55
N HIS A 536 5.08 43.25 21.46
CA HIS A 536 4.82 42.37 22.61
C HIS A 536 5.87 42.49 23.71
N LEU A 537 7.14 42.67 23.34
CA LEU A 537 8.25 42.88 24.28
C LEU A 537 8.20 44.26 24.94
N LEU A 538 7.88 45.31 24.16
CA LEU A 538 7.74 46.68 24.67
C LEU A 538 6.55 46.83 25.63
N TYR A 539 5.45 46.12 25.38
CA TYR A 539 4.26 46.17 26.22
C TYR A 539 4.51 45.70 27.67
N GLU A 540 5.52 44.86 27.91
CA GLU A 540 5.88 44.40 29.25
C GLU A 540 6.83 45.34 30.00
N GLN A 541 7.36 46.36 29.33
CA GLN A 541 8.18 47.36 30.02
C GLN A 541 7.28 48.21 30.93
N THR A 542 7.71 48.42 32.18
CA THR A 542 7.09 49.42 33.06
C THR A 542 7.25 50.82 32.45
N ASP A 543 6.30 51.72 32.68
CA ASP A 543 6.23 53.04 32.03
C ASP A 543 7.54 53.86 32.06
N ASP A 544 8.39 53.66 33.08
CA ASP A 544 9.67 54.37 33.24
C ASP A 544 10.85 53.79 32.40
N GLU A 545 10.69 52.62 31.75
CA GLU A 545 11.74 51.93 30.97
C GLU A 545 11.41 51.79 29.47
N ILE A 546 10.33 52.43 29.00
CA ILE A 546 9.90 52.31 27.60
C ILE A 546 10.96 52.86 26.64
N ASN A 547 11.44 52.01 25.73
CA ASN A 547 12.37 52.42 24.68
C ASN A 547 11.68 53.28 23.61
N LEU A 548 11.55 54.58 23.88
CA LEU A 548 10.90 55.56 23.00
C LEU A 548 11.52 55.64 21.60
N GLU A 549 12.82 55.40 21.48
CA GLU A 549 13.50 55.44 20.18
C GLU A 549 13.09 54.25 19.30
N LEU A 550 13.01 53.05 19.91
CA LEU A 550 12.48 51.87 19.24
C LEU A 550 11.02 52.07 18.81
N CYS A 551 10.18 52.67 19.66
CA CYS A 551 8.79 53.01 19.30
C CYS A 551 8.72 53.96 18.07
N ARG A 552 9.59 54.97 18.01
CA ARG A 552 9.67 55.89 16.86
C ARG A 552 10.13 55.17 15.60
N GLN A 553 11.14 54.29 15.71
CA GLN A 553 11.62 53.49 14.60
C GLN A 553 10.51 52.60 14.03
N MET A 554 9.82 51.85 14.90
CA MET A 554 8.69 50.99 14.51
C MET A 554 7.59 51.80 13.83
N ARG A 555 7.17 52.93 14.41
CA ARG A 555 6.16 53.81 13.81
C ARG A 555 6.57 54.30 12.42
N LYS A 556 7.83 54.74 12.26
CA LYS A 556 8.35 55.22 10.97
C LYS A 556 8.31 54.11 9.91
N THR A 557 8.69 52.89 10.28
CA THR A 557 8.64 51.72 9.40
C THR A 557 7.20 51.39 9.00
N ILE A 558 6.27 51.25 9.95
CA ILE A 558 4.87 50.85 9.67
C ILE A 558 4.20 51.84 8.71
N VAL A 559 4.42 53.15 8.89
CA VAL A 559 3.85 54.19 8.02
C VAL A 559 4.42 54.15 6.60
N SER A 560 5.60 53.54 6.40
CA SER A 560 6.23 53.40 5.09
C SER A 560 5.73 52.19 4.27
N TRP A 561 5.01 51.26 4.90
CA TRP A 561 4.54 50.05 4.22
C TRP A 561 3.45 50.37 3.21
N GLN A 562 3.59 49.80 2.02
CA GLN A 562 2.54 49.82 1.00
C GLN A 562 1.61 48.63 1.22
N ASN A 563 0.34 48.79 0.83
CA ASN A 563 -0.60 47.67 0.88
C ASN A 563 -0.07 46.51 0.02
N PRO A 564 0.06 45.30 0.58
CA PRO A 564 0.56 44.16 -0.16
C PRO A 564 -0.39 43.80 -1.30
N HIS A 565 0.18 43.37 -2.43
CA HIS A 565 -0.59 42.83 -3.56
C HIS A 565 -1.05 41.38 -3.32
N THR A 566 -0.51 40.73 -2.29
CA THR A 566 -0.81 39.35 -1.89
C THR A 566 -1.53 39.34 -0.54
N ASN A 567 -2.37 38.33 -0.30
CA ASN A 567 -2.94 38.10 1.02
C ASN A 567 -1.77 37.80 1.99
N MET A 568 -1.52 38.70 2.95
CA MET A 568 -0.67 38.37 4.08
C MET A 568 -1.39 37.33 4.93
N VAL A 569 -0.67 36.30 5.37
CA VAL A 569 -1.16 35.39 6.40
C VAL A 569 -1.30 36.24 7.67
N THR A 570 -2.52 36.69 7.91
CA THR A 570 -2.90 37.43 9.10
C THR A 570 -3.50 36.43 10.08
N TYR A 571 -3.10 36.57 11.34
CA TYR A 571 -3.71 35.89 12.48
C TYR A 571 -5.24 35.89 12.37
N ARG A 572 -5.86 34.77 12.74
CA ARG A 572 -7.31 34.65 12.77
C ARG A 572 -7.94 35.41 13.93
#